data_AF-A0A366LUL6-F1
#
_entry.id   AF-A0A366LUL6-F1
#
_cell.length_a   1.000
_cell.length_b   1.000
_cell.length_c   1.000
_cell.angle_alpha   90.00
_cell.angle_beta   90.00
_cell.angle_gamma   90.00
#
_symmetry.space_group_name_H-M   'P 1'
#
loop_
_entity.id
_entity.type
_entity.pdbx_description
1 polymer ?
#
loop_
_entity_poly.entity_id
_entity_poly.type
_entity_poly.pdbx_seq_one_letter_code
_entity_poly.pdbx_strand_id
1 'polypeptide(L)'
;MPAQSSPPRTDSRPGGRSARVRAAVHQAVKELLTDEAGDALTIPVIAARAGVHATTVYRRWGSVGELLADVATSRFSGDVVVPDTGSLREDLERYAYDLAKDLSDPDTLALVRAIVGTGGEGAGVCRMERQRQLEAIIEREQGRGNQVPTIERAIEALLAPLYYRAVFTDQALSPEWARTLVSHLLPR
;
A
#
# COMPACT_ATOMS: atom_id res chain seq x y z
N MET A 1 62.88 16.64 1.86
CA MET A 1 61.86 15.59 2.09
C MET A 1 60.48 16.23 2.00
N PRO A 2 59.65 15.97 0.98
CA PRO A 2 58.25 16.35 1.01
C PRO A 2 57.40 15.16 1.52
N ALA A 3 56.53 15.46 2.49
CA ALA A 3 55.54 14.53 3.01
C ALA A 3 54.43 14.33 1.97
N GLN A 4 54.11 13.06 1.69
CA GLN A 4 52.98 12.68 0.85
C GLN A 4 51.70 12.74 1.69
N SER A 5 50.74 13.58 1.29
CA SER A 5 49.39 13.56 1.85
C SER A 5 48.51 12.61 1.05
N SER A 6 48.10 11.50 1.65
CA SER A 6 47.06 10.61 1.10
C SER A 6 45.66 11.24 1.29
N PRO A 7 44.70 11.03 0.37
CA PRO A 7 43.36 11.57 0.50
C PRO A 7 42.52 10.77 1.52
N PRO A 8 41.50 11.38 2.14
CA PRO A 8 40.66 10.69 3.10
C PRO A 8 39.76 9.67 2.39
N ARG A 9 39.78 8.43 2.88
CA ARG A 9 38.80 7.41 2.48
C ARG A 9 37.43 7.83 2.99
N THR A 10 36.49 8.02 2.08
CA THR A 10 35.08 8.26 2.40
C THR A 10 34.52 7.05 3.14
N ASP A 11 34.35 7.20 4.44
CA ASP A 11 33.70 6.22 5.30
C ASP A 11 32.21 6.18 4.94
N SER A 12 31.80 5.15 4.19
CA SER A 12 30.39 4.99 3.83
C SER A 12 29.60 4.67 5.09
N ARG A 13 28.71 5.57 5.51
CA ARG A 13 27.81 5.32 6.63
C ARG A 13 27.07 3.98 6.45
N PRO A 14 26.89 3.16 7.50
CA PRO A 14 26.33 1.80 7.41
C PRO A 14 24.95 1.69 6.74
N GLY A 15 24.19 2.78 6.68
CA GLY A 15 22.85 2.84 6.07
C GLY A 15 22.81 2.55 4.57
N GLY A 16 23.90 2.83 3.83
CA GLY A 16 23.90 2.67 2.36
C GLY A 16 23.73 1.21 1.90
N ARG A 17 24.35 0.26 2.60
CA ARG A 17 24.22 -1.17 2.27
C ARG A 17 22.83 -1.70 2.65
N SER A 18 22.31 -1.31 3.80
CA SER A 18 20.98 -1.73 4.26
C SER A 18 19.86 -1.19 3.35
N ALA A 19 19.97 0.05 2.90
CA ALA A 19 19.02 0.65 1.96
C ALA A 19 19.05 -0.05 0.60
N ARG A 20 20.25 -0.34 0.06
CA ARG A 20 20.40 -1.10 -1.20
C ARG A 20 19.79 -2.50 -1.12
N VAL A 21 20.00 -3.21 -0.01
CA VAL A 21 19.38 -4.53 0.22
C VAL A 21 17.85 -4.42 0.27
N ARG A 22 17.31 -3.41 0.96
CA ARG A 22 15.84 -3.19 1.00
C ARG A 22 15.30 -2.97 -0.41
N ALA A 23 15.92 -2.08 -1.17
CA ALA A 23 15.50 -1.75 -2.53
C ALA A 23 15.56 -2.97 -3.46
N ALA A 24 16.64 -3.77 -3.39
CA ALA A 24 16.78 -4.98 -4.19
C ALA A 24 15.71 -6.02 -3.86
N VAL A 25 15.41 -6.24 -2.58
CA VAL A 25 14.36 -7.18 -2.15
C VAL A 25 12.97 -6.67 -2.55
N HIS A 26 12.69 -5.38 -2.37
CA HIS A 26 11.41 -4.78 -2.82
C HIS A 26 11.21 -4.91 -4.32
N GLN A 27 12.27 -4.70 -5.10
CA GLN A 27 12.24 -4.84 -6.55
C GLN A 27 11.99 -6.29 -6.96
N ALA A 28 12.68 -7.25 -6.33
CA ALA A 28 12.46 -8.67 -6.57
C ALA A 28 11.02 -9.11 -6.27
N VAL A 29 10.41 -8.60 -5.19
CA VAL A 29 8.99 -8.86 -4.89
C VAL A 29 8.11 -8.34 -6.01
N LYS A 30 8.29 -7.10 -6.47
CA LYS A 30 7.48 -6.54 -7.57
C LYS A 30 7.57 -7.37 -8.84
N GLU A 31 8.79 -7.75 -9.23
CA GLU A 31 9.02 -8.58 -10.42
C GLU A 31 8.36 -9.95 -10.31
N LEU A 32 8.43 -10.58 -9.14
CA LEU A 32 7.81 -11.89 -8.88
C LEU A 32 6.28 -11.81 -8.86
N LEU A 33 5.70 -10.69 -8.41
CA LEU A 33 4.26 -10.48 -8.42
C LEU A 33 3.69 -10.27 -9.82
N THR A 34 4.51 -9.80 -10.76
CA THR A 34 4.15 -9.61 -12.17
C THR A 34 4.56 -10.78 -13.06
N ASP A 35 5.26 -11.78 -12.51
CA ASP A 35 5.76 -12.94 -13.25
C ASP A 35 4.63 -13.95 -13.50
N GLU A 36 4.35 -14.25 -14.77
CA GLU A 36 3.28 -15.17 -15.17
C GLU A 36 3.59 -16.63 -14.81
N ALA A 37 4.83 -16.95 -14.42
CA ALA A 37 5.26 -18.30 -14.07
C ALA A 37 4.58 -18.89 -12.82
N GLY A 38 3.92 -18.06 -11.99
CA GLY A 38 3.07 -18.53 -10.89
C GLY A 38 3.81 -19.23 -9.74
N ASP A 39 5.12 -19.02 -9.60
CA ASP A 39 5.90 -19.58 -8.51
C ASP A 39 5.37 -19.09 -7.15
N ALA A 40 5.31 -19.99 -6.17
CA ALA A 40 4.93 -19.63 -4.81
C ALA A 40 5.88 -18.56 -4.26
N LEU A 41 5.31 -17.43 -3.82
CA LEU A 41 6.09 -16.33 -3.26
C LEU A 41 6.66 -16.73 -1.90
N THR A 42 7.94 -17.11 -1.88
CA THR A 42 8.64 -17.56 -0.68
C THR A 42 9.93 -16.77 -0.45
N ILE A 43 10.39 -16.71 0.80
CA ILE A 43 11.64 -16.00 1.15
C ILE A 43 12.86 -16.50 0.35
N PRO A 44 13.08 -17.82 0.13
CA PRO A 44 14.19 -18.28 -0.70
C PRO A 44 14.11 -17.81 -2.15
N VAL A 45 12.91 -17.85 -2.77
CA VAL A 45 12.70 -17.38 -4.15
C VAL A 45 12.98 -15.88 -4.26
N ILE A 46 12.44 -15.09 -3.33
CA ILE A 46 12.68 -13.64 -3.28
C ILE A 46 14.17 -13.33 -3.08
N ALA A 47 14.84 -14.03 -2.17
CA ALA A 47 16.26 -13.82 -1.90
C ALA A 47 17.14 -14.13 -3.13
N ALA A 48 16.84 -15.23 -3.82
CA ALA A 48 17.51 -15.60 -5.06
C ALA A 48 17.33 -14.53 -6.15
N ARG A 49 16.09 -14.06 -6.36
CA ARG A 49 15.78 -12.99 -7.32
C ARG A 49 16.47 -11.67 -6.97
N ALA A 50 16.53 -11.32 -5.68
CA ALA A 50 17.17 -10.10 -5.18
C ALA A 50 18.71 -10.17 -5.14
N GLY A 51 19.32 -11.33 -5.41
CA GLY A 51 20.76 -11.53 -5.32
C GLY A 51 21.30 -11.40 -3.89
N VAL A 52 20.51 -11.76 -2.88
CA VAL A 52 20.89 -11.70 -1.47
C VAL A 52 20.73 -13.06 -0.79
N HIS A 53 21.42 -13.26 0.34
CA HIS A 53 21.28 -14.49 1.10
C HIS A 53 19.95 -14.54 1.85
N ALA A 54 19.25 -15.69 1.87
CA ALA A 54 17.94 -15.84 2.50
C ALA A 54 17.93 -15.44 3.99
N THR A 55 19.00 -15.74 4.74
CA THR A 55 19.12 -15.32 6.15
C THR A 55 19.11 -13.80 6.34
N THR A 56 19.50 -13.02 5.32
CA THR A 56 19.42 -11.55 5.34
C THR A 56 17.97 -11.09 5.28
N VAL A 57 17.13 -11.78 4.50
CA VAL A 57 15.70 -11.49 4.37
C VAL A 57 14.97 -11.93 5.66
N TYR A 58 15.19 -13.16 6.12
CA TYR A 58 14.58 -13.65 7.37
C TYR A 58 14.90 -12.77 8.57
N ARG A 59 16.16 -12.34 8.75
CA ARG A 59 16.54 -11.49 9.89
C ARG A 59 15.83 -10.13 9.88
N ARG A 60 15.45 -9.62 8.71
CA ARG A 60 14.89 -8.27 8.56
C ARG A 60 13.37 -8.24 8.59
N TRP A 61 12.71 -9.20 7.96
CA TRP A 61 11.24 -9.22 7.85
C TRP A 61 10.60 -10.41 8.56
N GLY A 62 11.32 -11.51 8.80
CA GLY A 62 10.77 -12.69 9.48
C GLY A 62 9.85 -13.55 8.60
N SER A 63 8.89 -12.94 7.90
CA SER A 63 7.92 -13.63 7.04
C SER A 63 7.71 -12.91 5.71
N VAL A 64 6.99 -13.57 4.79
CA VAL A 64 6.57 -12.97 3.52
C VAL A 64 5.53 -11.88 3.77
N GLY A 65 4.59 -12.06 4.71
CA GLY A 65 3.59 -11.05 5.04
C GLY A 65 4.20 -9.73 5.53
N GLU A 66 5.17 -9.79 6.44
CA GLU A 66 5.89 -8.59 6.92
C GLU A 66 6.73 -7.93 5.82
N LEU A 67 7.30 -8.71 4.89
CA LEU A 67 7.97 -8.15 3.73
C LEU A 67 6.98 -7.45 2.79
N LEU A 68 5.83 -8.06 2.51
CA LEU A 68 4.78 -7.46 1.69
C LEU A 68 4.23 -6.18 2.33
N ALA A 69 4.10 -6.14 3.66
CA ALA A 69 3.73 -4.94 4.40
C ALA A 69 4.76 -3.82 4.22
N ASP A 70 6.05 -4.14 4.26
CA ASP A 70 7.13 -3.16 4.03
C ASP A 70 7.15 -2.64 2.58
N VAL A 71 6.88 -3.52 1.60
CA VAL A 71 6.73 -3.15 0.18
C VAL A 71 5.50 -2.25 0.00
N ALA A 72 4.36 -2.62 0.60
CA ALA A 72 3.14 -1.83 0.59
C ALA A 72 3.35 -0.46 1.22
N THR A 73 4.04 -0.41 2.37
CA THR A 73 4.43 0.85 3.00
C THR A 73 5.20 1.69 1.99
N SER A 74 6.28 1.18 1.39
CA SER A 74 7.07 1.97 0.43
C SER A 74 6.28 2.43 -0.80
N ARG A 75 5.22 1.71 -1.19
CA ARG A 75 4.36 2.08 -2.32
C ARG A 75 3.32 3.12 -1.93
N PHE A 76 2.71 2.99 -0.76
CA PHE A 76 1.59 3.82 -0.31
C PHE A 76 2.02 5.01 0.57
N SER A 77 3.28 5.10 0.98
CA SER A 77 3.83 6.23 1.77
C SER A 77 3.96 7.55 0.99
N GLY A 78 3.38 7.66 -0.21
CA GLY A 78 3.26 8.95 -0.88
C GLY A 78 2.31 9.87 -0.10
N ASP A 79 2.45 11.18 -0.24
CA ASP A 79 1.50 12.16 0.30
C ASP A 79 0.13 11.94 -0.35
N VAL A 80 -0.66 11.01 0.19
CA VAL A 80 -2.06 10.87 -0.17
C VAL A 80 -2.75 12.11 0.35
N VAL A 81 -3.01 13.04 -0.56
CA VAL A 81 -3.74 14.26 -0.25
C VAL A 81 -5.20 13.86 0.01
N VAL A 82 -5.53 13.70 1.28
CA VAL A 82 -6.92 13.48 1.72
C VAL A 82 -7.76 14.66 1.22
N PRO A 83 -8.80 14.43 0.40
CA PRO A 83 -9.66 15.48 -0.14
C PRO A 83 -10.21 16.41 0.95
N ASP A 84 -10.35 17.69 0.60
CA ASP A 84 -11.00 18.72 1.42
C ASP A 84 -11.62 19.77 0.48
N THR A 85 -12.62 19.37 -0.29
CA THR A 85 -13.38 20.28 -1.16
C THR A 85 -14.39 21.11 -0.37
N GLY A 86 -14.69 20.65 0.85
CA GLY A 86 -15.65 21.26 1.74
C GLY A 86 -17.06 20.68 1.68
N SER A 87 -17.19 19.54 1.03
CA SER A 87 -18.38 18.70 1.06
C SER A 87 -17.98 17.25 1.30
N LEU A 88 -18.48 16.65 2.38
CA LEU A 88 -18.27 15.22 2.66
C LEU A 88 -18.56 14.32 1.45
N ARG A 89 -19.62 14.63 0.70
CA ARG A 89 -19.99 13.85 -0.49
C ARG A 89 -18.88 13.90 -1.53
N GLU A 90 -18.44 15.10 -1.90
CA GLU A 90 -17.40 15.28 -2.91
C GLU A 90 -16.07 14.67 -2.46
N ASP A 91 -15.73 14.82 -1.17
CA ASP A 91 -14.52 14.26 -0.59
C ASP A 91 -14.53 12.72 -0.62
N LEU A 92 -15.65 12.09 -0.27
CA LEU A 92 -15.81 10.63 -0.33
C LEU A 92 -15.89 10.12 -1.77
N GLU A 93 -16.51 10.86 -2.70
CA GLU A 93 -16.53 10.50 -4.13
C GLU A 93 -15.13 10.55 -4.73
N ARG A 94 -14.35 11.58 -4.41
CA ARG A 94 -12.96 11.70 -4.85
C ARG A 94 -12.10 10.60 -4.23
N TYR A 95 -12.24 10.36 -2.93
CA TYR A 95 -11.53 9.28 -2.24
C TYR A 95 -11.83 7.91 -2.83
N ALA A 96 -13.11 7.59 -3.07
CA ALA A 96 -13.53 6.33 -3.67
C ALA A 96 -13.01 6.18 -5.12
N TYR A 97 -12.99 7.27 -5.90
CA TYR A 97 -12.40 7.30 -7.23
C TYR A 97 -10.89 7.03 -7.22
N ASP A 98 -10.15 7.72 -6.35
CA ASP A 98 -8.70 7.58 -6.25
C ASP A 98 -8.33 6.16 -5.78
N LEU A 99 -9.07 5.60 -4.81
CA LEU A 99 -8.88 4.22 -4.38
C LEU A 99 -9.26 3.20 -5.47
N ALA A 100 -10.35 3.42 -6.22
CA ALA A 100 -10.71 2.57 -7.35
C ALA A 100 -9.63 2.56 -8.44
N LYS A 101 -9.03 3.73 -8.71
CA LYS A 101 -7.90 3.88 -9.63
C LYS A 101 -6.66 3.15 -9.13
N ASP A 102 -6.30 3.31 -7.85
CA ASP A 102 -5.21 2.59 -7.22
C ASP A 102 -5.39 1.07 -7.32
N LEU A 103 -6.58 0.56 -7.02
CA LEU A 103 -6.89 -0.87 -7.08
C LEU A 103 -7.02 -1.41 -8.51
N SER A 104 -7.18 -0.54 -9.51
CA SER A 104 -7.15 -0.92 -10.93
C SER A 104 -5.72 -1.00 -11.49
N ASP A 105 -4.73 -0.48 -10.77
CA ASP A 105 -3.32 -0.60 -11.16
C ASP A 105 -2.83 -2.05 -10.96
N PRO A 106 -2.28 -2.71 -11.99
CA PRO A 106 -1.88 -4.11 -11.92
C PRO A 106 -0.89 -4.43 -10.80
N ASP A 107 0.09 -3.56 -10.55
CA ASP A 107 1.09 -3.78 -9.51
C ASP A 107 0.46 -3.67 -8.12
N THR A 108 -0.40 -2.66 -7.91
CA THR A 108 -1.16 -2.51 -6.66
C THR A 108 -2.04 -3.73 -6.43
N LEU A 109 -2.77 -4.18 -7.45
CA LEU A 109 -3.66 -5.32 -7.35
C LEU A 109 -2.90 -6.62 -7.05
N ALA A 110 -1.78 -6.86 -7.73
CA ALA A 110 -0.94 -8.02 -7.47
C ALA A 110 -0.41 -8.03 -6.04
N LEU A 111 0.02 -6.88 -5.52
CA LEU A 111 0.45 -6.75 -4.12
C LEU A 111 -0.69 -7.01 -3.12
N VAL A 112 -1.88 -6.45 -3.36
CA VAL A 112 -3.05 -6.69 -2.51
C VAL A 112 -3.43 -8.18 -2.51
N ARG A 113 -3.46 -8.83 -3.68
CA ARG A 113 -3.73 -10.27 -3.81
C ARG A 113 -2.69 -11.12 -3.10
N ALA A 114 -1.42 -10.75 -3.16
CA ALA A 114 -0.36 -11.45 -2.43
C ALA A 114 -0.54 -11.37 -0.91
N ILE A 115 -0.91 -10.19 -0.39
CA ILE A 115 -1.23 -10.01 1.05
C ILE A 115 -2.47 -10.82 1.45
N VAL A 116 -3.48 -10.92 0.59
CA VAL A 116 -4.62 -11.81 0.85
C VAL A 116 -4.16 -13.28 0.88
N GLY A 117 -3.25 -13.66 -0.02
CA GLY A 117 -2.66 -15.00 -0.10
C GLY A 117 -1.85 -15.42 1.13
N THR A 118 -1.34 -14.47 1.93
CA THR A 118 -0.69 -14.76 3.23
C THR A 118 -1.69 -14.93 4.38
N GLY A 119 -3.00 -14.98 4.09
CA GLY A 119 -4.04 -14.98 5.13
C GLY A 119 -4.24 -13.61 5.77
N GLY A 120 -3.82 -12.53 5.11
CA GLY A 120 -3.90 -11.16 5.61
C GLY A 120 -2.74 -10.76 6.52
N GLU A 121 -1.71 -11.60 6.67
CA GLU A 121 -0.47 -11.21 7.32
C GLU A 121 0.15 -10.01 6.58
N GLY A 122 0.44 -8.93 7.30
CA GLY A 122 0.93 -7.68 6.72
C GLY A 122 -0.13 -6.71 6.21
N ALA A 123 -1.42 -7.09 6.18
CA ALA A 123 -2.52 -6.19 5.80
C ALA A 123 -2.73 -5.02 6.78
N GLY A 124 -2.10 -5.09 7.96
CA GLY A 124 -2.24 -4.11 9.03
C GLY A 124 -1.93 -2.68 8.61
N VAL A 125 -0.82 -2.47 7.89
CA VAL A 125 -0.40 -1.13 7.46
C VAL A 125 -1.41 -0.52 6.50
N CYS A 126 -1.81 -1.25 5.46
CA CYS A 126 -2.79 -0.78 4.49
C CYS A 126 -4.13 -0.45 5.15
N ARG A 127 -4.60 -1.32 6.05
CA ARG A 127 -5.85 -1.10 6.79
C ARG A 127 -5.78 0.17 7.64
N MET A 128 -4.71 0.34 8.42
CA MET A 128 -4.54 1.51 9.28
C MET A 128 -4.48 2.80 8.48
N GLU A 129 -3.78 2.80 7.36
CA GLU A 129 -3.65 3.98 6.51
C GLU A 129 -4.99 4.39 5.88
N ARG A 130 -5.74 3.43 5.32
CA ARG A 130 -7.06 3.70 4.73
C ARG A 130 -8.09 4.14 5.78
N GLN A 131 -8.00 3.58 6.99
CA GLN A 131 -8.83 4.02 8.11
C GLN A 131 -8.51 5.47 8.51
N ARG A 132 -7.24 5.83 8.68
CA ARG A 132 -6.81 7.21 9.00
C ARG A 132 -7.27 8.22 7.96
N GLN A 133 -7.21 7.88 6.68
CA GLN A 133 -7.65 8.75 5.59
C GLN A 133 -9.16 9.02 5.66
N LEU A 134 -9.97 8.00 5.91
CA LEU A 134 -11.41 8.16 6.10
C LEU A 134 -11.76 8.92 7.39
N GLU A 135 -11.07 8.62 8.50
CA GLU A 135 -11.23 9.34 9.76
C GLU A 135 -10.97 10.84 9.55
N ALA A 136 -9.90 11.20 8.84
CA ALA A 136 -9.59 12.61 8.55
C ALA A 136 -10.69 13.32 7.72
N ILE A 137 -11.32 12.64 6.76
CA ILE A 137 -12.46 13.20 5.98
C ILE A 137 -13.66 13.42 6.91
N ILE A 138 -13.99 12.40 7.72
CA ILE A 138 -15.15 12.41 8.61
C ILE A 138 -14.99 13.48 9.71
N GLU A 139 -13.82 13.56 10.34
CA GLU A 139 -13.51 14.53 11.40
C GLU A 139 -13.61 15.97 10.89
N ARG A 140 -13.14 16.25 9.67
CA ARG A 140 -13.26 17.58 9.04
C ARG A 140 -14.72 17.98 8.87
N GLU A 141 -15.56 17.07 8.37
CA GLU A 141 -16.97 17.34 8.20
C GLU A 141 -17.70 17.51 9.55
N GLN A 142 -17.35 16.72 10.56
CA GLN A 142 -17.85 16.91 11.92
C GLN A 142 -17.49 18.30 12.46
N GLY A 143 -16.27 18.77 12.21
CA GLY A 143 -15.83 20.11 12.58
C GLY A 143 -16.65 21.24 11.96
N ARG A 144 -17.32 20.98 10.83
CA ARG A 144 -18.27 21.91 10.17
C ARG A 144 -19.68 21.86 10.78
N GLY A 145 -19.94 20.95 11.71
CA GLY A 145 -21.24 20.78 12.38
C GLY A 145 -22.25 19.95 11.60
N ASN A 146 -21.82 19.28 10.53
CA ASN A 146 -22.69 18.44 9.70
C ASN A 146 -22.80 17.02 10.25
N GLN A 147 -23.89 16.32 9.90
CA GLN A 147 -24.03 14.90 10.22
C GLN A 147 -23.11 14.06 9.34
N VAL A 148 -22.49 13.05 9.95
CA VAL A 148 -21.54 12.16 9.28
C VAL A 148 -21.83 10.69 9.62
N PRO A 149 -21.44 9.73 8.75
CA PRO A 149 -21.45 8.32 9.10
C PRO A 149 -20.36 7.99 10.12
N THR A 150 -20.49 6.84 10.80
CA THR A 150 -19.38 6.29 11.59
C THR A 150 -18.28 5.76 10.67
N ILE A 151 -17.06 5.64 11.20
CA ILE A 151 -15.92 5.09 10.45
C ILE A 151 -16.18 3.65 10.01
N GLU A 152 -16.79 2.82 10.86
CA GLU A 152 -17.15 1.43 10.53
C GLU A 152 -18.10 1.40 9.34
N ARG A 153 -19.11 2.28 9.36
CA ARG A 153 -20.09 2.36 8.28
C ARG A 153 -19.45 2.83 6.97
N ALA A 154 -18.52 3.78 7.03
CA ALA A 154 -17.77 4.23 5.85
C ALA A 154 -16.86 3.12 5.29
N ILE A 155 -16.19 2.35 6.15
CA ILE A 155 -15.36 1.20 5.75
C ILE A 155 -16.22 0.12 5.08
N GLU A 156 -17.35 -0.25 5.69
CA GLU A 156 -18.27 -1.26 5.14
C GLU A 156 -18.90 -0.83 3.81
N ALA A 157 -19.26 0.44 3.68
CA ALA A 157 -19.94 0.95 2.49
C ALA A 157 -19.00 1.30 1.34
N LEU A 158 -17.74 1.66 1.62
CA LEU A 158 -16.77 2.10 0.60
C LEU A 158 -15.64 1.09 0.41
N LEU A 159 -14.84 0.83 1.46
CA LEU A 159 -13.63 0.01 1.33
C LEU A 159 -13.97 -1.44 1.02
N ALA A 160 -14.87 -2.06 1.79
CA ALA A 160 -15.21 -3.46 1.63
C ALA A 160 -15.65 -3.82 0.19
N PRO A 161 -16.62 -3.12 -0.44
CA PRO A 161 -17.01 -3.40 -1.82
C PRO A 161 -15.90 -3.11 -2.83
N LEU A 162 -15.09 -2.06 -2.64
CA LEU A 162 -13.94 -1.75 -3.51
C LEU A 162 -12.91 -2.89 -3.50
N TYR A 163 -12.48 -3.33 -2.32
CA TYR A 163 -11.54 -4.44 -2.18
C TYR A 163 -12.15 -5.77 -2.64
N TYR A 164 -13.42 -6.03 -2.32
CA TYR A 164 -14.09 -7.26 -2.74
C TYR A 164 -14.11 -7.38 -4.26
N ARG A 165 -14.55 -6.32 -4.94
CA ARG A 165 -14.64 -6.30 -6.40
C ARG A 165 -13.27 -6.40 -7.06
N ALA A 166 -12.26 -5.72 -6.52
CA ALA A 166 -10.89 -5.79 -7.02
C ALA A 166 -10.26 -7.20 -6.90
N VAL A 167 -10.42 -7.84 -5.75
CA VAL A 167 -9.73 -9.10 -5.43
C VAL A 167 -10.45 -10.31 -5.99
N PHE A 168 -11.79 -10.36 -5.89
CA PHE A 168 -12.56 -11.58 -6.11
C PHE A 168 -13.39 -11.58 -7.39
N THR A 169 -13.39 -10.50 -8.17
CA THR A 169 -14.20 -10.40 -9.40
C THR A 169 -13.40 -9.84 -10.56
N ASP A 170 -13.88 -10.07 -11.78
CA ASP A 170 -13.33 -9.45 -13.01
C ASP A 170 -14.07 -8.16 -13.39
N GLN A 171 -14.88 -7.60 -12.48
CA GLN A 171 -15.68 -6.42 -12.78
C GLN A 171 -14.87 -5.13 -12.63
N ALA A 172 -14.90 -4.27 -13.64
CA ALA A 172 -14.22 -2.97 -13.59
C ALA A 172 -14.69 -2.10 -12.41
N LEU A 173 -13.72 -1.45 -11.74
CA LEU A 173 -13.95 -0.45 -10.69
C LEU A 173 -14.26 0.92 -11.32
N SER A 174 -15.37 1.00 -12.08
CA SER A 174 -15.70 2.23 -12.80
C SER A 174 -15.99 3.42 -11.85
N PRO A 175 -15.65 4.66 -12.25
CA PRO A 175 -15.96 5.86 -11.47
C PRO A 175 -17.45 6.02 -11.15
N GLU A 176 -18.31 5.63 -12.10
CA GLU A 176 -19.76 5.67 -11.91
C GLU A 176 -20.21 4.73 -10.80
N TRP A 177 -19.71 3.49 -10.80
CA TRP A 177 -20.00 2.53 -9.74
C TRP A 177 -19.44 2.99 -8.38
N ALA A 178 -18.23 3.56 -8.33
CA ALA A 178 -17.69 4.09 -7.08
C ALA A 178 -18.58 5.21 -6.47
N ARG A 179 -19.19 6.06 -7.30
CA ARG A 179 -20.16 7.08 -6.84
C ARG A 179 -21.46 6.49 -6.30
N THR A 180 -21.90 5.32 -6.77
CA THR A 180 -23.11 4.69 -6.21
C THR A 180 -22.88 4.22 -4.78
N LEU A 181 -21.65 3.79 -4.43
CA LEU A 181 -21.27 3.45 -3.05
C LEU A 181 -21.43 4.66 -2.12
N VAL A 182 -20.97 5.84 -2.55
CA VAL A 182 -21.13 7.08 -1.77
C VAL A 182 -22.59 7.50 -1.67
N SER A 183 -23.37 7.31 -2.74
CA SER A 183 -24.81 7.59 -2.74
C SER A 183 -25.58 6.68 -1.76
N HIS A 184 -25.16 5.43 -1.58
CA HIS A 184 -25.76 4.53 -0.59
C HIS A 184 -25.36 4.88 0.85
N LEU A 185 -24.12 5.36 1.05
CA LEU A 185 -23.63 5.77 2.37
C LEU A 185 -24.28 7.08 2.83
N LEU A 186 -24.45 8.02 1.92
CA LEU A 186 -25.07 9.33 2.15
C LEU A 186 -26.35 9.43 1.33
N PRO A 187 -27.50 8.94 1.84
CA PRO A 187 -28.79 9.18 1.20
C PRO A 187 -29.09 10.70 1.13
N ARG A 188 -29.89 11.11 0.15
CA ARG A 188 -30.36 12.50 0.02
C ARG A 188 -31.31 12.91 1.13
#